data_AF-A0A3L9YDT3-F1
#
_entry.id   AF-A0A3L9YDT3-F1
#
_cell.length_a   1.000
_cell.length_b   1.000
_cell.length_c   1.000
_cell.angle_alpha   90.00
_cell.angle_beta   90.00
_cell.angle_gamma   90.00
#
_symmetry.space_group_name_H-M   'P 1'
#
loop_
_entity.id
_entity.type
_entity.pdbx_description
1 polymer ?
#
loop_
_entity_poly.entity_id
_entity_poly.type
_entity_poly.pdbx_seq_one_letter_code
_entity_poly.pdbx_strand_id
1 'polypeptide(L)'
;MEDSKHIINAVYCEVNAPNLITAYYLKDTIDVFLKEQIFPEIEAYFDQLLGKNRKQIFRFNKFNLNVNFDSSRSLKQLKPAILGELKKQIIIENNLGEIVESANVDQVSIQKSAQKAFLFFLENGTYPWWFDDSFSFSETQIVMFLESKTFKAQLRQSLRNESVRKRLIFQFDEHILLKISLGLISERTSEKSLKKISILLSDRLQFWEILLKNIADNKTQVLSEVKKEIDEKIKNTIDSPATSEEKKIEGKIDVSETADLEELEREGILVNNAGLILLHPFLNPFFEKLGFISGKEIISSKLQEAVHVLHYLATKEENAFEHKLTMEKYICGLPLKFPIERHFKLTEIQKEECEELLRSVLGHWDALKSSSVDILRNEFIQREGKLYITNEKHKLFVQRKPYDLLLDKIPWNISIVKIPWKKKIVFVEW
;
A
#
# COMPACT_ATOMS: atom_id res chain seq x y z
N MET A 1 -22.76 -3.38 16.05
CA MET A 1 -23.11 -2.39 15.02
C MET A 1 -21.80 -2.11 14.29
N GLU A 2 -21.60 -2.66 13.09
CA GLU A 2 -20.48 -2.17 12.28
C GLU A 2 -20.85 -0.75 11.87
N ASP A 3 -20.02 0.24 12.15
CA ASP A 3 -20.24 1.59 11.64
C ASP A 3 -20.02 1.56 10.11
N SER A 4 -20.79 2.38 9.36
CA SER A 4 -20.58 2.45 7.92
C SER A 4 -19.26 3.20 7.69
N LYS A 5 -18.26 2.53 7.11
CA LYS A 5 -16.95 3.17 6.86
C LYS A 5 -17.04 4.06 5.62
N HIS A 6 -16.94 5.37 5.81
CA HIS A 6 -16.83 6.34 4.72
C HIS A 6 -15.37 6.70 4.49
N ILE A 7 -14.90 6.67 3.24
CA ILE A 7 -13.48 6.91 2.90
C ILE A 7 -13.40 8.05 1.89
N ILE A 8 -12.56 9.05 2.18
CA ILE A 8 -12.30 10.20 1.31
C ILE A 8 -10.81 10.17 0.94
N ASN A 9 -10.49 10.14 -0.37
CA ASN A 9 -9.10 10.11 -0.84
C ASN A 9 -8.36 11.43 -0.51
N ALA A 10 -8.98 12.55 -0.85
CA ALA A 10 -8.42 13.88 -0.66
C ALA A 10 -9.52 14.94 -0.57
N VAL A 11 -9.22 16.00 0.18
CA VAL A 11 -10.02 17.22 0.24
C VAL A 11 -9.12 18.38 -0.15
N TYR A 12 -9.49 19.08 -1.22
CA TYR A 12 -8.82 20.29 -1.66
C TYR A 12 -9.70 21.49 -1.30
N CYS A 13 -9.16 22.41 -0.52
CA CYS A 13 -9.85 23.61 -0.13
C CYS A 13 -9.11 24.84 -0.66
N GLU A 14 -9.78 25.59 -1.53
CA GLU A 14 -9.30 26.87 -2.05
C GLU A 14 -10.18 27.98 -1.48
N VAL A 15 -9.53 28.99 -0.89
CA VAL A 15 -10.23 30.08 -0.20
C VAL A 15 -9.81 31.41 -0.82
N ASN A 16 -10.77 32.10 -1.41
CA ASN A 16 -10.60 33.49 -1.86
C ASN A 16 -11.06 34.44 -0.74
N ALA A 17 -10.12 35.22 -0.20
CA ALA A 17 -10.38 36.17 0.88
C ALA A 17 -10.21 37.62 0.40
N PRO A 18 -11.03 38.57 0.90
CA PRO A 18 -10.98 39.97 0.46
C PRO A 18 -9.72 40.72 0.94
N ASN A 19 -9.03 40.21 1.96
CA ASN A 19 -7.81 40.79 2.50
C ASN A 19 -6.92 39.73 3.16
N LEU A 20 -5.66 40.11 3.39
CA LEU A 20 -4.62 39.23 3.93
C LEU A 20 -4.92 38.71 5.35
N ILE A 21 -5.52 39.54 6.22
CA ILE A 21 -5.84 39.17 7.60
C ILE A 21 -6.88 38.04 7.61
N THR A 22 -7.95 38.21 6.82
CA THR A 22 -8.98 37.17 6.63
C THR A 22 -8.40 35.92 6.00
N ALA A 23 -7.48 36.05 5.04
CA ALA A 23 -6.81 34.91 4.41
C ALA A 23 -6.02 34.07 5.42
N TYR A 24 -5.20 34.70 6.27
CA TYR A 24 -4.45 33.99 7.32
C TYR A 24 -5.37 33.36 8.36
N TYR A 25 -6.37 34.08 8.83
CA TYR A 25 -7.36 33.52 9.76
C TYR A 25 -8.04 32.27 9.21
N LEU A 26 -8.50 32.30 7.95
CA LEU A 26 -9.13 31.14 7.33
C LEU A 26 -8.12 30.00 7.13
N LYS A 27 -6.91 30.28 6.64
CA LYS A 27 -5.85 29.28 6.50
C LYS A 27 -5.59 28.54 7.81
N ASP A 28 -5.56 29.25 8.94
CA ASP A 28 -5.21 28.66 10.23
C ASP A 28 -6.38 27.93 10.92
N THR A 29 -7.63 28.27 10.56
CA THR A 29 -8.84 27.72 11.20
C THR A 29 -9.61 26.70 10.35
N ILE A 30 -9.41 26.67 9.03
CA ILE A 30 -10.27 25.90 8.12
C ILE A 30 -10.14 24.39 8.29
N ASP A 31 -8.95 23.89 8.62
CA ASP A 31 -8.73 22.46 8.89
C ASP A 31 -9.57 21.99 10.09
N VAL A 32 -9.52 22.73 11.19
CA VAL A 32 -10.32 22.45 12.40
C VAL A 32 -11.81 22.55 12.09
N PHE A 33 -12.22 23.58 11.35
CA PHE A 33 -13.62 23.72 10.93
C PHE A 33 -14.12 22.54 10.09
N LEU A 34 -13.33 22.09 9.12
CA LEU A 34 -13.68 20.93 8.28
C LEU A 34 -13.80 19.66 9.12
N LYS A 35 -12.80 19.37 9.96
CA LYS A 35 -12.74 18.15 10.79
C LYS A 35 -13.82 18.10 11.86
N GLU A 36 -14.06 19.21 12.56
CA GLU A 36 -14.97 19.21 13.72
C GLU A 36 -16.42 19.52 13.34
N GLN A 37 -16.67 20.23 12.24
CA GLN A 37 -18.01 20.72 11.92
C GLN A 37 -18.60 20.24 10.59
N ILE A 38 -17.77 19.92 9.60
CA ILE A 38 -18.24 19.52 8.26
C ILE A 38 -18.22 18.00 8.10
N PHE A 39 -17.08 17.34 8.30
CA PHE A 39 -16.97 15.89 8.06
C PHE A 39 -17.94 15.04 8.90
N PRO A 40 -18.18 15.32 10.20
CA PRO A 40 -19.15 14.55 10.98
C PRO A 40 -20.57 14.63 10.42
N GLU A 41 -20.92 15.74 9.76
CA GLU A 41 -22.25 15.95 9.19
C GLU A 41 -22.40 15.35 7.80
N ILE A 42 -21.32 15.34 7.03
CA ILE A 42 -21.24 14.57 5.78
C ILE A 42 -21.40 13.08 6.08
N GLU A 43 -20.70 12.59 7.09
CA GLU A 43 -20.77 11.20 7.55
C GLU A 43 -22.20 10.83 8.01
N ALA A 44 -22.80 11.64 8.88
CA ALA A 44 -24.18 11.44 9.31
C ALA A 44 -25.17 11.45 8.13
N TYR A 45 -24.95 12.32 7.14
CA TYR A 45 -25.78 12.38 5.94
C TYR A 45 -25.62 11.13 5.07
N PHE A 46 -24.40 10.61 4.88
CA PHE A 46 -24.17 9.38 4.13
C PHE A 46 -24.75 8.16 4.84
N ASP A 47 -24.66 8.08 6.17
CA ASP A 47 -25.32 7.03 6.95
C ASP A 47 -26.83 7.04 6.77
N GLN A 48 -27.44 8.23 6.70
CA GLN A 48 -28.86 8.37 6.43
C GLN A 48 -29.23 7.95 5.00
N LEU A 49 -28.44 8.37 4.00
CA LEU A 49 -28.71 8.07 2.59
C LEU A 49 -28.62 6.58 2.26
N LEU A 50 -27.62 5.90 2.79
CA LEU A 50 -27.29 4.53 2.36
C LEU A 50 -28.13 3.45 3.09
N GLY A 51 -28.84 3.83 4.15
CA GLY A 51 -29.71 2.93 4.89
C GLY A 51 -29.01 1.67 5.43
N LYS A 52 -29.79 0.69 5.90
CA LYS A 52 -29.25 -0.54 6.54
C LYS A 52 -28.86 -1.66 5.56
N ASN A 53 -29.14 -1.53 4.25
CA ASN A 53 -28.97 -2.62 3.28
C ASN A 53 -27.58 -2.59 2.60
N ARG A 54 -26.56 -2.95 3.39
CA ARG A 54 -25.13 -2.80 3.09
C ARG A 54 -24.53 -3.90 2.20
N LYS A 55 -25.06 -4.12 1.00
CA LYS A 55 -24.42 -5.05 0.03
C LYS A 55 -23.65 -4.34 -1.09
N GLN A 56 -23.73 -3.01 -1.12
CA GLN A 56 -23.20 -2.18 -2.19
C GLN A 56 -22.31 -1.08 -1.60
N ILE A 57 -21.31 -0.70 -2.40
CA ILE A 57 -20.39 0.39 -2.16
C ILE A 57 -20.69 1.43 -3.22
N PHE A 58 -20.88 2.67 -2.78
CA PHE A 58 -21.06 3.83 -3.64
C PHE A 58 -19.73 4.56 -3.74
N ARG A 59 -19.22 4.73 -4.95
CA ARG A 59 -17.96 5.44 -5.21
C ARG A 59 -18.25 6.70 -6.00
N PHE A 60 -18.00 7.84 -5.39
CA PHE A 60 -18.15 9.14 -6.01
C PHE A 60 -16.79 9.57 -6.57
N ASN A 61 -16.75 9.90 -7.85
CA ASN A 61 -15.48 10.26 -8.51
C ASN A 61 -14.90 11.57 -7.96
N LYS A 62 -15.73 12.63 -7.88
CA LYS A 62 -15.33 13.94 -7.33
C LYS A 62 -16.56 14.76 -6.98
N PHE A 63 -16.51 15.46 -5.84
CA PHE A 63 -17.43 16.54 -5.53
C PHE A 63 -16.74 17.90 -5.72
N ASN A 64 -17.41 18.85 -6.37
CA ASN A 64 -16.89 20.22 -6.58
C ASN A 64 -17.81 21.22 -5.87
N LEU A 65 -17.57 21.47 -4.59
CA LEU A 65 -18.46 22.30 -3.77
C LEU A 65 -18.05 23.78 -3.86
N ASN A 66 -18.79 24.57 -4.64
CA ASN A 66 -18.53 26.00 -4.78
C ASN A 66 -19.47 26.78 -3.85
N VAL A 67 -18.92 27.39 -2.81
CA VAL A 67 -19.69 28.14 -1.81
C VAL A 67 -19.24 29.60 -1.80
N ASN A 68 -20.15 30.50 -2.17
CA ASN A 68 -19.93 31.94 -2.00
C ASN A 68 -20.32 32.35 -0.58
N PHE A 69 -19.39 32.98 0.13
CA PHE A 69 -19.56 33.37 1.52
C PHE A 69 -19.32 34.87 1.69
N ASP A 70 -20.26 35.55 2.35
CA ASP A 70 -20.11 36.94 2.75
C ASP A 70 -19.44 37.00 4.13
N SER A 71 -18.23 37.55 4.17
CA SER A 71 -17.39 37.70 5.38
C SER A 71 -18.04 38.47 6.55
N SER A 72 -19.13 39.20 6.29
CA SER A 72 -19.93 39.86 7.34
C SER A 72 -20.77 38.89 8.17
N ARG A 73 -20.92 37.64 7.74
CA ARG A 73 -21.73 36.60 8.40
C ARG A 73 -20.81 35.58 9.09
N SER A 74 -21.31 34.96 10.16
CA SER A 74 -20.54 33.98 10.95
C SER A 74 -20.23 32.70 10.13
N LEU A 75 -19.08 32.08 10.37
CA LEU A 75 -18.72 30.72 9.87
C LEU A 75 -19.82 29.68 10.10
N LYS A 76 -20.72 29.91 11.07
CA LYS A 76 -21.92 29.09 11.30
C LYS A 76 -22.84 28.96 10.07
N GLN A 77 -22.83 29.92 9.14
CA GLN A 77 -23.62 29.84 7.89
C GLN A 77 -22.89 29.14 6.75
N LEU A 78 -21.57 28.93 6.85
CA LEU A 78 -20.79 28.22 5.85
C LEU A 78 -21.13 26.72 5.85
N LYS A 79 -21.33 26.15 7.04
CA LYS A 79 -21.74 24.76 7.24
C LYS A 79 -23.00 24.35 6.45
N PRO A 80 -24.17 25.02 6.63
CA PRO A 80 -25.37 24.66 5.86
C PRO A 80 -25.21 24.90 4.36
N ALA A 81 -24.38 25.86 3.93
CA ALA A 81 -24.12 26.09 2.51
C ALA A 81 -23.30 24.96 1.87
N ILE A 82 -22.23 24.50 2.53
CA ILE A 82 -21.42 23.35 2.09
C ILE A 82 -22.29 22.09 1.99
N LEU A 83 -23.05 21.80 3.05
CA LEU A 83 -23.95 20.63 3.07
C LEU A 83 -25.05 20.76 2.01
N GLY A 84 -25.55 21.97 1.76
CA GLY A 84 -26.52 22.25 0.70
C GLY A 84 -25.97 21.94 -0.69
N GLU A 85 -24.76 22.37 -1.01
CA GLU A 85 -24.10 22.06 -2.29
C GLU A 85 -23.77 20.57 -2.44
N LEU A 86 -23.29 19.92 -1.37
CA LEU A 86 -23.07 18.47 -1.39
C LEU A 86 -24.36 17.71 -1.66
N LYS A 87 -25.43 18.06 -0.94
CA LYS A 87 -26.77 17.50 -1.15
C LYS A 87 -27.24 17.72 -2.57
N LYS A 88 -27.06 18.91 -3.16
CA LYS A 88 -27.38 19.16 -4.57
C LYS A 88 -26.63 18.21 -5.51
N GLN A 89 -25.33 18.00 -5.32
CA GLN A 89 -24.55 17.11 -6.19
C GLN A 89 -24.98 15.64 -6.08
N ILE A 90 -25.53 15.24 -4.95
CA ILE A 90 -26.05 13.88 -4.76
C ILE A 90 -27.53 13.78 -5.21
N ILE A 91 -28.31 14.86 -5.05
CA ILE A 91 -29.75 14.92 -5.38
C ILE A 91 -30.02 15.20 -6.86
N ILE A 92 -29.09 15.85 -7.59
CA ILE A 92 -29.30 16.23 -9.00
C ILE A 92 -29.32 15.02 -9.96
N GLU A 93 -29.11 13.79 -9.47
CA GLU A 93 -29.15 12.58 -10.30
C GLU A 93 -30.46 11.78 -10.26
N ASN A 94 -31.52 12.29 -9.61
CA ASN A 94 -32.88 12.36 -10.18
C ASN A 94 -33.95 12.78 -9.16
N ASN A 95 -34.99 13.43 -9.68
CA ASN A 95 -36.25 13.82 -9.02
C ASN A 95 -37.09 12.67 -8.40
N LEU A 96 -36.53 11.49 -8.09
CA LEU A 96 -37.31 10.32 -7.65
C LEU A 96 -36.67 9.42 -6.57
N GLY A 97 -35.59 9.83 -5.89
CA GLY A 97 -35.13 9.12 -4.68
C GLY A 97 -34.56 7.71 -4.91
N GLU A 98 -34.25 7.35 -6.14
CA GLU A 98 -33.40 6.21 -6.49
C GLU A 98 -32.04 6.74 -6.96
N ILE A 99 -30.94 6.16 -6.44
CA ILE A 99 -29.59 6.43 -6.94
C ILE A 99 -29.48 5.70 -8.28
N VAL A 100 -29.89 6.36 -9.36
CA VAL A 100 -29.73 5.87 -10.73
C VAL A 100 -28.32 6.19 -11.19
N GLU A 101 -27.69 5.23 -11.87
CA GLU A 101 -26.38 5.38 -12.52
C GLU A 101 -26.22 6.75 -13.15
N SER A 102 -25.30 7.51 -12.60
CA SER A 102 -24.88 8.78 -13.13
C SER A 102 -23.42 8.70 -13.54
N ALA A 103 -22.98 9.66 -14.34
CA ALA A 103 -21.59 9.72 -14.79
C ALA A 103 -20.57 9.88 -13.62
N ASN A 104 -21.02 10.18 -12.40
CA ASN A 104 -20.17 10.48 -11.26
C ASN A 104 -20.22 9.45 -10.12
N VAL A 105 -21.11 8.45 -10.19
CA VAL A 105 -21.30 7.46 -9.11
C VAL A 105 -21.24 6.03 -9.63
N ASP A 106 -20.22 5.31 -9.17
CA ASP A 106 -20.07 3.87 -9.41
C ASP A 106 -20.69 3.08 -8.24
N GLN A 107 -21.75 2.32 -8.53
CA GLN A 107 -22.31 1.35 -7.59
C GLN A 107 -21.66 -0.03 -7.78
N VAL A 108 -20.95 -0.51 -6.78
CA VAL A 108 -20.17 -1.75 -6.86
C VAL A 108 -20.52 -2.68 -5.70
N SER A 109 -20.76 -3.97 -5.97
CA SER A 109 -20.94 -4.94 -4.89
C SER A 109 -19.66 -5.10 -4.06
N ILE A 110 -19.79 -5.44 -2.79
CA ILE A 110 -18.63 -5.69 -1.89
C ILE A 110 -17.67 -6.71 -2.52
N GLN A 111 -18.20 -7.79 -3.10
CA GLN A 111 -17.39 -8.82 -3.75
C GLN A 111 -16.63 -8.27 -4.97
N LYS A 112 -17.29 -7.50 -5.85
CA LYS A 112 -16.64 -6.91 -7.04
C LYS A 112 -15.59 -5.86 -6.63
N SER A 113 -15.83 -5.12 -5.56
CA SER A 113 -14.87 -4.20 -4.95
C SER A 113 -13.63 -4.94 -4.45
N ALA A 114 -13.81 -6.02 -3.68
CA ALA A 114 -12.71 -6.84 -3.18
C ALA A 114 -11.93 -7.54 -4.32
N GLN A 115 -12.60 -7.99 -5.39
CA GLN A 115 -11.95 -8.51 -6.60
C GLN A 115 -11.04 -7.46 -7.25
N LYS A 116 -11.51 -6.22 -7.40
CA LYS A 116 -10.70 -5.12 -7.92
C LYS A 116 -9.49 -4.83 -7.01
N ALA A 117 -9.67 -4.85 -5.69
CA ALA A 117 -8.59 -4.62 -4.73
C ALA A 117 -7.53 -5.73 -4.81
N PHE A 118 -7.95 -6.99 -4.96
CA PHE A 118 -7.04 -8.12 -5.11
C PHE A 118 -6.19 -8.00 -6.39
N LEU A 119 -6.81 -7.67 -7.53
CA LEU A 119 -6.06 -7.44 -8.77
C LEU A 119 -5.10 -6.25 -8.65
N PHE A 120 -5.55 -5.14 -8.05
CA PHE A 120 -4.72 -3.97 -7.80
C PHE A 120 -3.51 -4.32 -6.92
N PHE A 121 -3.71 -5.11 -5.85
CA PHE A 121 -2.62 -5.62 -5.02
C PHE A 121 -1.62 -6.44 -5.82
N LEU A 122 -2.12 -7.38 -6.62
CA LEU A 122 -1.27 -8.23 -7.44
C LEU A 122 -0.45 -7.42 -8.46
N GLU A 123 -0.95 -6.29 -8.95
CA GLU A 123 -0.26 -5.43 -9.91
C GLU A 123 0.71 -4.46 -9.24
N ASN A 124 0.32 -3.85 -8.11
CA ASN A 124 1.03 -2.71 -7.52
C ASN A 124 1.78 -3.05 -6.23
N GLY A 125 1.45 -4.14 -5.55
CA GLY A 125 2.00 -4.50 -4.24
C GLY A 125 1.40 -3.75 -3.07
N THR A 126 0.47 -2.81 -3.32
CA THR A 126 -0.27 -2.05 -2.32
C THR A 126 -1.76 -2.23 -2.51
N TYR A 127 -2.57 -1.86 -1.52
CA TYR A 127 -4.01 -1.75 -1.71
C TYR A 127 -4.40 -0.40 -2.32
N PRO A 128 -5.51 -0.35 -3.07
CA PRO A 128 -6.03 0.93 -3.54
C PRO A 128 -6.56 1.73 -2.34
N TRP A 129 -6.47 3.06 -2.41
CA TRP A 129 -6.78 3.98 -1.29
C TRP A 129 -8.18 3.80 -0.68
N TRP A 130 -9.15 3.27 -1.44
CA TRP A 130 -10.52 3.03 -0.99
C TRP A 130 -10.72 1.68 -0.29
N PHE A 131 -9.68 0.87 -0.16
CA PHE A 131 -9.76 -0.46 0.44
C PHE A 131 -9.12 -0.47 1.83
N ASP A 132 -9.64 -1.33 2.70
CA ASP A 132 -9.17 -1.41 4.09
C ASP A 132 -7.79 -2.07 4.16
N ASP A 133 -6.80 -1.34 4.67
CA ASP A 133 -5.42 -1.82 4.81
C ASP A 133 -5.28 -3.00 5.80
N SER A 134 -6.21 -3.10 6.75
CA SER A 134 -6.28 -4.23 7.69
C SER A 134 -6.81 -5.52 7.06
N PHE A 135 -7.39 -5.44 5.85
CA PHE A 135 -8.02 -6.58 5.21
C PHE A 135 -6.99 -7.62 4.74
N SER A 136 -7.27 -8.89 5.01
CA SER A 136 -6.52 -10.03 4.48
C SER A 136 -7.43 -10.89 3.62
N PHE A 137 -7.00 -11.19 2.40
CA PHE A 137 -7.74 -12.09 1.51
C PHE A 137 -7.69 -13.52 2.05
N SER A 138 -8.85 -14.04 2.44
CA SER A 138 -8.97 -15.43 2.85
C SER A 138 -9.10 -16.36 1.64
N GLU A 139 -8.79 -17.65 1.84
CA GLU A 139 -8.98 -18.65 0.80
C GLU A 139 -10.42 -18.68 0.28
N THR A 140 -11.40 -18.68 1.18
CA THR A 140 -12.82 -18.69 0.82
C THR A 140 -13.18 -17.51 -0.09
N GLN A 141 -12.66 -16.32 0.19
CA GLN A 141 -12.87 -15.15 -0.64
C GLN A 141 -12.27 -15.33 -2.04
N ILE A 142 -11.04 -15.81 -2.13
CA ILE A 142 -10.37 -16.07 -3.40
C ILE A 142 -11.15 -17.11 -4.21
N VAL A 143 -11.62 -18.19 -3.59
CA VAL A 143 -12.46 -19.21 -4.26
C VAL A 143 -13.75 -18.60 -4.79
N MET A 144 -14.45 -17.79 -3.98
CA MET A 144 -15.64 -17.06 -4.43
C MET A 144 -15.31 -16.09 -5.59
N PHE A 145 -14.12 -15.51 -5.66
CA PHE A 145 -13.74 -14.66 -6.79
C PHE A 145 -13.65 -15.46 -8.10
N LEU A 146 -13.14 -16.69 -8.04
CA LEU A 146 -12.94 -17.57 -9.20
C LEU A 146 -14.26 -18.11 -9.80
N GLU A 147 -15.40 -17.93 -9.13
CA GLU A 147 -16.72 -18.22 -9.71
C GLU A 147 -17.06 -17.23 -10.84
N SER A 148 -16.55 -15.99 -10.76
CA SER A 148 -16.77 -14.95 -11.76
C SER A 148 -15.93 -15.17 -13.02
N LYS A 149 -16.60 -15.32 -14.18
CA LYS A 149 -15.91 -15.42 -15.49
C LYS A 149 -15.09 -14.17 -15.80
N THR A 150 -15.62 -12.99 -15.49
CA THR A 150 -14.94 -11.71 -15.70
C THR A 150 -13.68 -11.61 -14.87
N PHE A 151 -13.74 -11.95 -13.58
CA PHE A 151 -12.58 -11.94 -12.70
C PHE A 151 -11.50 -12.91 -13.19
N LYS A 152 -11.88 -14.13 -13.59
CA LYS A 152 -10.92 -15.10 -14.15
C LYS A 152 -10.24 -14.61 -15.43
N ALA A 153 -10.95 -13.87 -16.28
CA ALA A 153 -10.37 -13.28 -17.48
C ALA A 153 -9.36 -12.17 -17.13
N GLN A 154 -9.73 -11.29 -16.20
CA GLN A 154 -8.85 -10.22 -15.71
C GLN A 154 -7.60 -10.78 -15.02
N LEU A 155 -7.76 -11.77 -14.13
CA LEU A 155 -6.64 -12.41 -13.44
C LEU A 155 -5.68 -13.08 -14.43
N ARG A 156 -6.19 -13.81 -15.44
CA ARG A 156 -5.31 -14.39 -16.49
C ARG A 156 -4.53 -13.32 -17.24
N GLN A 157 -5.17 -12.19 -17.55
CA GLN A 157 -4.49 -11.08 -18.22
C GLN A 157 -3.37 -10.49 -17.34
N SER A 158 -3.64 -10.24 -16.04
CA SER A 158 -2.63 -9.73 -15.11
C SER A 158 -1.46 -10.71 -14.92
N LEU A 159 -1.71 -12.03 -14.91
CA LEU A 159 -0.67 -13.07 -14.79
C LEU A 159 0.34 -13.11 -15.96
N ARG A 160 0.10 -12.39 -17.07
CA ARG A 160 1.11 -12.24 -18.13
C ARG A 160 2.33 -11.43 -17.64
N ASN A 161 2.14 -10.55 -16.66
CA ASN A 161 3.21 -9.79 -16.04
C ASN A 161 3.98 -10.67 -15.03
N GLU A 162 5.31 -10.72 -15.16
CA GLU A 162 6.18 -11.49 -14.25
C GLU A 162 6.11 -11.00 -12.81
N SER A 163 6.06 -9.68 -12.58
CA SER A 163 5.94 -9.13 -11.23
C SER A 163 4.63 -9.57 -10.54
N VAL A 164 3.54 -9.66 -11.30
CA VAL A 164 2.25 -10.15 -10.79
C VAL A 164 2.35 -11.62 -10.38
N ARG A 165 2.96 -12.46 -11.20
CA ARG A 165 3.17 -13.89 -10.87
C ARG A 165 4.06 -14.05 -9.64
N LYS A 166 5.22 -13.39 -9.61
CA LYS A 166 6.13 -13.40 -8.45
C LYS A 166 5.43 -12.93 -7.18
N ARG A 167 4.67 -11.85 -7.24
CA ARG A 167 3.90 -11.36 -6.09
C ARG A 167 2.88 -12.39 -5.60
N LEU A 168 2.13 -13.00 -6.52
CA LEU A 168 1.18 -14.05 -6.15
C LEU A 168 1.90 -15.21 -5.44
N ILE A 169 3.07 -15.63 -5.96
CA ILE A 169 3.89 -16.69 -5.37
C ILE A 169 4.44 -16.27 -4.00
N PHE A 170 5.00 -15.08 -3.88
CA PHE A 170 5.66 -14.61 -2.68
C PHE A 170 4.71 -14.30 -1.51
N GLN A 171 3.46 -13.93 -1.81
CA GLN A 171 2.51 -13.44 -0.81
C GLN A 171 1.54 -14.50 -0.31
N PHE A 172 1.28 -15.55 -1.10
CA PHE A 172 0.30 -16.58 -0.78
C PHE A 172 0.95 -17.97 -0.68
N ASP A 173 0.36 -18.84 0.13
CA ASP A 173 0.84 -20.20 0.35
C ASP A 173 0.50 -21.16 -0.82
N GLU A 174 1.05 -22.38 -0.75
CA GLU A 174 0.81 -23.45 -1.72
C GLU A 174 -0.69 -23.75 -1.92
N HIS A 175 -1.49 -23.68 -0.86
CA HIS A 175 -2.89 -24.05 -0.93
C HIS A 175 -3.68 -23.05 -1.77
N ILE A 176 -3.48 -21.75 -1.53
CA ILE A 176 -4.12 -20.68 -2.30
C ILE A 176 -3.65 -20.71 -3.76
N LEU A 177 -2.35 -20.91 -4.01
CA LEU A 177 -1.81 -21.03 -5.37
C LEU A 177 -2.43 -22.20 -6.15
N LEU A 178 -2.62 -23.35 -5.49
CA LEU A 178 -3.32 -24.50 -6.07
C LEU A 178 -4.77 -24.18 -6.40
N LYS A 179 -5.53 -23.53 -5.49
CA LYS A 179 -6.93 -23.15 -5.74
C LYS A 179 -7.06 -22.18 -6.92
N ILE A 180 -6.20 -21.16 -6.98
CA ILE A 180 -6.16 -20.22 -8.10
C ILE A 180 -5.87 -20.95 -9.40
N SER A 181 -4.84 -21.79 -9.41
CA SER A 181 -4.45 -22.53 -10.62
C SER A 181 -5.55 -23.46 -11.11
N LEU A 182 -6.17 -24.24 -10.20
CA LEU A 182 -7.30 -25.11 -10.54
C LEU A 182 -8.53 -24.32 -11.02
N GLY A 183 -8.81 -23.16 -10.42
CA GLY A 183 -9.92 -22.30 -10.84
C GLY A 183 -9.72 -21.65 -12.20
N LEU A 184 -8.47 -21.53 -12.66
CA LEU A 184 -8.09 -20.97 -13.95
C LEU A 184 -7.82 -22.02 -15.04
N ILE A 185 -7.59 -23.28 -14.70
CA ILE A 185 -7.46 -24.35 -15.70
C ILE A 185 -8.86 -24.80 -16.14
N SER A 186 -9.13 -24.77 -17.44
CA SER A 186 -10.42 -25.17 -18.01
C SER A 186 -10.60 -26.69 -18.14
N GLU A 187 -9.50 -27.45 -18.20
CA GLU A 187 -9.52 -28.91 -18.27
C GLU A 187 -9.92 -29.51 -16.91
N ARG A 188 -10.58 -30.70 -16.92
CA ARG A 188 -10.79 -31.49 -15.69
C ARG A 188 -9.43 -31.90 -15.11
N THR A 189 -8.88 -31.05 -14.26
CA THR A 189 -7.62 -31.27 -13.59
C THR A 189 -7.86 -31.61 -12.13
N SER A 190 -7.24 -32.69 -11.67
CA SER A 190 -7.30 -33.05 -10.25
C SER A 190 -6.19 -32.35 -9.48
N GLU A 191 -6.48 -31.96 -8.24
CA GLU A 191 -5.48 -31.43 -7.30
C GLU A 191 -4.31 -32.41 -7.11
N LYS A 192 -4.58 -33.72 -7.12
CA LYS A 192 -3.55 -34.78 -7.05
C LYS A 192 -2.56 -34.71 -8.21
N SER A 193 -3.02 -34.38 -9.41
CA SER A 193 -2.18 -34.26 -10.60
C SER A 193 -1.22 -33.07 -10.48
N LEU A 194 -1.71 -31.90 -10.03
CA LEU A 194 -0.88 -30.72 -9.82
C LEU A 194 0.13 -30.93 -8.70
N LYS A 195 -0.30 -31.50 -7.56
CA LYS A 195 0.59 -31.84 -6.44
C LYS A 195 1.69 -32.82 -6.85
N LYS A 196 1.39 -33.78 -7.73
CA LYS A 196 2.42 -34.71 -8.24
C LYS A 196 3.46 -33.98 -9.10
N ILE A 197 3.07 -32.94 -9.84
CA ILE A 197 3.98 -32.16 -10.67
C ILE A 197 4.77 -31.16 -9.82
N SER A 198 4.16 -30.55 -8.80
CA SER A 198 4.85 -29.62 -7.90
C SER A 198 5.99 -30.31 -7.15
N ILE A 199 5.86 -31.59 -6.81
CA ILE A 199 6.92 -32.39 -6.16
C ILE A 199 8.13 -32.62 -7.09
N LEU A 200 7.97 -32.54 -8.42
CA LEU A 200 9.07 -32.78 -9.37
C LEU A 200 10.10 -31.63 -9.40
N LEU A 201 9.77 -30.46 -8.85
CA LEU A 201 10.68 -29.33 -8.72
C LEU A 201 10.89 -28.98 -7.25
N SER A 202 12.14 -28.97 -6.80
CA SER A 202 12.52 -28.56 -5.44
C SER A 202 12.43 -27.04 -5.24
N ASP A 203 12.42 -26.27 -6.32
CA ASP A 203 12.32 -24.81 -6.30
C ASP A 203 10.86 -24.36 -6.53
N ARG A 204 10.26 -23.86 -5.44
CA ARG A 204 8.90 -23.34 -5.39
C ARG A 204 8.66 -22.22 -6.40
N LEU A 205 9.57 -21.25 -6.48
CA LEU A 205 9.41 -20.08 -7.35
C LEU A 205 9.41 -20.52 -8.81
N GLN A 206 10.34 -21.39 -9.18
CA GLN A 206 10.42 -21.90 -10.55
C GLN A 206 9.17 -22.67 -10.97
N PHE A 207 8.68 -23.57 -10.13
CA PHE A 207 7.49 -24.36 -10.42
C PHE A 207 6.28 -23.46 -10.70
N TRP A 208 5.98 -22.55 -9.78
CA TRP A 208 4.80 -21.71 -9.88
C TRP A 208 4.91 -20.68 -11.00
N GLU A 209 6.10 -20.14 -11.28
CA GLU A 209 6.30 -19.23 -12.42
C GLU A 209 5.96 -19.92 -13.74
N ILE A 210 6.46 -21.15 -13.96
CA ILE A 210 6.19 -21.92 -15.17
C ILE A 210 4.69 -22.21 -15.29
N LEU A 211 4.07 -22.69 -14.22
CA LEU A 211 2.64 -23.03 -14.22
C LEU A 211 1.76 -21.80 -14.48
N LEU A 212 1.95 -20.72 -13.72
CA LEU A 212 1.15 -19.50 -13.84
C LEU A 212 1.34 -18.82 -15.19
N LYS A 213 2.56 -18.85 -15.75
CA LYS A 213 2.81 -18.36 -17.12
C LYS A 213 2.03 -19.16 -18.16
N ASN A 214 2.08 -20.49 -18.10
CA ASN A 214 1.33 -21.34 -19.03
C ASN A 214 -0.20 -21.17 -18.88
N ILE A 215 -0.69 -20.92 -17.66
CA ILE A 215 -2.10 -20.56 -17.42
C ILE A 215 -2.46 -19.20 -18.06
N ALA A 216 -1.59 -18.20 -17.94
CA ALA A 216 -1.79 -16.86 -18.52
C ALA A 216 -1.81 -16.87 -20.05
N ASP A 217 -1.03 -17.76 -20.66
CA ASP A 217 -0.97 -17.98 -22.11
C ASP A 217 -2.19 -18.76 -22.64
N ASN A 218 -3.08 -19.22 -21.73
CA ASN A 218 -4.31 -19.95 -22.03
C ASN A 218 -4.09 -21.17 -22.94
N LYS A 219 -2.98 -21.88 -22.72
CA LYS A 219 -2.66 -23.05 -23.51
C LYS A 219 -3.63 -24.19 -23.19
N THR A 220 -4.07 -24.91 -24.22
CA THR A 220 -5.16 -25.90 -24.10
C THR A 220 -4.79 -27.08 -23.21
N GLN A 221 -3.50 -27.44 -23.10
CA GLN A 221 -2.99 -28.60 -22.35
C GLN A 221 -1.91 -28.19 -21.33
N VAL A 222 -2.21 -27.21 -20.47
CA VAL A 222 -1.29 -26.59 -19.50
C VAL A 222 -0.37 -27.59 -18.80
N LEU A 223 -0.92 -28.68 -18.24
CA LEU A 223 -0.12 -29.64 -17.45
C LEU A 223 0.94 -30.37 -18.28
N SER A 224 0.63 -30.65 -19.54
CA SER A 224 1.56 -31.37 -20.43
C SER A 224 2.75 -30.49 -20.80
N GLU A 225 2.52 -29.21 -21.00
CA GLU A 225 3.55 -28.23 -21.34
C GLU A 225 4.39 -27.88 -20.13
N VAL A 226 3.76 -27.70 -18.97
CA VAL A 226 4.47 -27.53 -17.69
C VAL A 226 5.41 -28.70 -17.45
N LYS A 227 4.95 -29.95 -17.62
CA LYS A 227 5.84 -31.13 -17.49
C LYS A 227 7.01 -31.08 -18.48
N LYS A 228 6.76 -30.79 -19.75
CA LYS A 228 7.82 -30.68 -20.78
C LYS A 228 8.85 -29.61 -20.42
N GLU A 229 8.42 -28.41 -20.05
CA GLU A 229 9.32 -27.32 -19.67
C GLU A 229 10.14 -27.66 -18.41
N ILE A 230 9.54 -28.37 -17.45
CA ILE A 230 10.22 -28.85 -16.25
C ILE A 230 11.29 -29.89 -16.62
N ASP A 231 10.93 -30.89 -17.43
CA ASP A 231 11.85 -31.96 -17.84
C ASP A 231 13.05 -31.40 -18.65
N GLU A 232 12.81 -30.42 -19.53
CA GLU A 232 13.87 -29.72 -20.26
C GLU A 232 14.81 -28.95 -19.33
N LYS A 233 14.28 -28.24 -18.33
CA LYS A 233 15.11 -27.52 -17.34
C LYS A 233 15.94 -28.46 -16.49
N ILE A 234 15.37 -29.58 -16.04
CA ILE A 234 16.11 -30.58 -15.26
C ILE A 234 17.26 -31.13 -16.09
N LYS A 235 17.04 -31.49 -17.37
CA LYS A 235 18.10 -31.94 -18.27
C LYS A 235 19.22 -30.92 -18.43
N ASN A 236 18.87 -29.65 -18.70
CA ASN A 236 19.86 -28.58 -18.86
C ASN A 236 20.66 -28.28 -17.59
N THR A 237 20.09 -28.55 -16.40
CA THR A 237 20.78 -28.36 -15.12
C THR A 237 21.75 -29.51 -14.82
N ILE A 238 21.52 -30.70 -15.38
CA ILE A 238 22.39 -31.88 -15.22
C ILE A 238 23.58 -31.83 -16.20
N ASP A 239 23.42 -31.22 -17.38
CA ASP A 239 24.45 -31.15 -18.42
C ASP A 239 25.41 -29.94 -18.32
N SER A 240 25.31 -29.10 -17.29
CA SER A 240 26.17 -27.91 -17.11
C SER A 240 26.94 -27.95 -15.78
N PRO A 241 28.28 -27.77 -15.76
CA PRO A 241 29.03 -27.64 -14.50
C PRO A 241 28.61 -26.36 -13.78
N ALA A 242 28.42 -26.46 -12.47
CA ALA A 242 27.96 -25.37 -11.61
C ALA A 242 28.88 -24.14 -11.68
N THR A 243 28.50 -23.16 -12.49
CA THR A 243 28.83 -21.74 -12.25
C THR A 243 27.60 -21.08 -11.68
N SER A 244 27.70 -20.72 -10.40
CA SER A 244 26.79 -19.81 -9.71
C SER A 244 26.88 -18.43 -10.35
N GLU A 245 26.16 -18.21 -11.44
CA GLU A 245 25.91 -16.87 -11.96
C GLU A 245 24.92 -16.20 -11.01
N GLU A 246 25.45 -15.33 -10.15
CA GLU A 246 24.67 -14.29 -9.49
C GLU A 246 23.92 -13.50 -10.56
N LYS A 247 22.63 -13.78 -10.72
CA LYS A 247 21.74 -12.91 -11.49
C LYS A 247 21.74 -11.55 -10.82
N LYS A 248 22.51 -10.61 -11.39
CA LYS A 248 22.30 -9.18 -11.21
C LYS A 248 20.80 -8.91 -11.23
N ILE A 249 20.30 -8.27 -10.18
CA ILE A 249 18.98 -7.65 -10.15
C ILE A 249 19.07 -6.40 -11.05
N GLU A 250 19.26 -6.60 -12.34
CA GLU A 250 19.01 -5.58 -13.35
C GLU A 250 17.58 -5.79 -13.83
N GLY A 251 16.65 -5.23 -13.07
CA GLY A 251 15.31 -4.97 -13.59
C GLY A 251 15.45 -3.96 -14.73
N LYS A 252 15.53 -4.44 -15.97
CA LYS A 252 15.15 -3.63 -17.13
C LYS A 252 13.67 -3.32 -16.96
N ILE A 253 13.39 -2.09 -16.55
CA ILE A 253 12.04 -1.56 -16.43
C ILE A 253 11.51 -1.38 -17.84
N ASP A 254 10.44 -2.11 -18.15
CA ASP A 254 9.66 -1.91 -19.35
C ASP A 254 8.91 -0.58 -19.24
N VAL A 255 8.89 0.16 -20.34
CA VAL A 255 8.58 1.58 -20.42
C VAL A 255 7.07 1.79 -20.23
N SER A 256 6.62 1.93 -18.98
CA SER A 256 5.32 2.55 -18.63
C SER A 256 5.40 3.48 -17.41
N GLU A 257 6.60 3.92 -17.02
CA GLU A 257 6.83 4.72 -15.80
C GLU A 257 6.16 6.10 -15.81
N THR A 258 5.82 6.67 -16.96
CA THR A 258 5.33 8.06 -17.02
C THR A 258 3.92 8.22 -16.45
N ALA A 259 3.00 7.27 -16.71
CA ALA A 259 1.63 7.35 -16.19
C ALA A 259 1.56 7.03 -14.69
N ASP A 260 2.34 6.03 -14.24
CA ASP A 260 2.43 5.65 -12.83
C ASP A 260 3.06 6.77 -11.98
N LEU A 261 4.09 7.46 -12.48
CA LEU A 261 4.68 8.60 -11.77
C LEU A 261 3.71 9.78 -11.69
N GLU A 262 2.97 10.12 -12.75
CA GLU A 262 2.01 11.24 -12.73
C GLU A 262 0.83 11.04 -11.77
N GLU A 263 0.39 9.79 -11.56
CA GLU A 263 -0.68 9.45 -10.60
C GLU A 263 -0.15 9.48 -9.15
N LEU A 264 1.06 8.96 -8.94
CA LEU A 264 1.77 9.02 -7.65
C LEU A 264 2.15 10.46 -7.24
N GLU A 265 2.43 11.33 -8.22
CA GLU A 265 2.71 12.76 -8.04
C GLU A 265 1.46 13.54 -7.61
N ARG A 266 0.27 13.17 -8.10
CA ARG A 266 -0.99 13.88 -7.83
C ARG A 266 -1.73 13.36 -6.60
N GLU A 267 -1.87 12.05 -6.45
CA GLU A 267 -2.71 11.49 -5.39
C GLU A 267 -1.93 11.12 -4.13
N GLY A 268 -0.63 10.85 -4.23
CA GLY A 268 0.19 10.36 -3.11
C GLY A 268 -0.18 8.93 -2.68
N ILE A 269 0.73 8.29 -1.93
CA ILE A 269 0.62 6.89 -1.51
C ILE A 269 0.40 6.84 -0.01
N LEU A 270 -0.63 6.12 0.42
CA LEU A 270 -0.79 5.81 1.85
C LEU A 270 0.31 4.85 2.29
N VAL A 271 0.97 5.19 3.39
CA VAL A 271 2.06 4.39 3.96
C VAL A 271 1.82 4.17 5.45
N ASN A 272 2.11 2.96 5.89
CA ASN A 272 2.25 2.63 7.31
C ASN A 272 3.66 2.94 7.78
N ASN A 273 3.86 2.98 9.10
CA ASN A 273 5.19 3.14 9.71
C ASN A 273 5.92 4.41 9.23
N ALA A 274 5.19 5.46 8.87
CA ALA A 274 5.74 6.71 8.33
C ALA A 274 6.77 7.34 9.30
N GLY A 275 6.60 7.10 10.59
CA GLY A 275 7.51 7.54 11.64
C GLY A 275 8.88 6.87 11.64
N LEU A 276 9.10 5.80 10.86
CA LEU A 276 10.45 5.28 10.58
C LEU A 276 11.40 6.38 10.07
N ILE A 277 10.86 7.43 9.45
CA ILE A 277 11.63 8.60 8.99
C ILE A 277 12.36 9.33 10.14
N LEU A 278 11.87 9.24 11.37
CA LEU A 278 12.52 9.80 12.56
C LEU A 278 13.88 9.16 12.82
N LEU A 279 14.07 7.91 12.39
CA LEU A 279 15.26 7.11 12.64
C LEU A 279 16.41 7.41 11.67
N HIS A 280 16.23 8.33 10.70
CA HIS A 280 17.21 8.59 9.65
C HIS A 280 18.66 8.86 10.12
N PRO A 281 18.95 9.49 11.28
CA PRO A 281 20.34 9.66 11.73
C PRO A 281 20.99 8.34 12.14
N PHE A 282 20.19 7.37 12.56
CA PHE A 282 20.62 6.07 13.08
C PHE A 282 20.67 4.99 12.01
N LEU A 283 20.04 5.21 10.85
CA LEU A 283 19.95 4.20 9.78
C LEU A 283 21.32 3.79 9.19
N ASN A 284 22.24 4.73 9.01
CA ASN A 284 23.56 4.43 8.46
C ASN A 284 24.38 3.49 9.36
N PRO A 285 24.68 3.84 10.64
CA PRO A 285 25.44 2.94 11.50
C PRO A 285 24.73 1.62 11.77
N PHE A 286 23.40 1.62 11.82
CA PHE A 286 22.60 0.39 11.97
C PHE A 286 22.78 -0.57 10.79
N PHE A 287 22.66 -0.09 9.56
CA PHE A 287 22.86 -0.94 8.38
C PHE A 287 24.33 -1.32 8.19
N GLU A 288 25.28 -0.48 8.63
CA GLU A 288 26.70 -0.83 8.66
C GLU A 288 26.96 -2.01 9.60
N LYS A 289 26.40 -1.96 10.82
CA LYS A 289 26.52 -3.02 11.82
C LYS A 289 25.90 -4.35 11.36
N LEU A 290 24.80 -4.28 10.61
CA LEU A 290 24.17 -5.45 9.98
C LEU A 290 24.86 -5.95 8.71
N GLY A 291 25.87 -5.22 8.21
CA GLY A 291 26.54 -5.54 6.94
C GLY A 291 25.64 -5.41 5.71
N PHE A 292 24.65 -4.52 5.76
CA PHE A 292 23.70 -4.28 4.66
C PHE A 292 24.18 -3.25 3.65
N ILE A 293 25.14 -2.40 4.02
CA ILE A 293 25.65 -1.34 3.16
C ILE A 293 27.11 -1.55 2.78
N SER A 294 27.47 -1.05 1.60
CA SER A 294 28.84 -0.87 1.16
C SER A 294 29.02 0.60 0.78
N GLY A 295 29.71 1.37 1.64
CA GLY A 295 29.82 2.82 1.48
C GLY A 295 28.48 3.54 1.68
N LYS A 296 27.89 4.10 0.62
CA LYS A 296 26.62 4.86 0.66
C LYS A 296 25.46 4.15 -0.04
N GLU A 297 25.58 2.86 -0.29
CA GLU A 297 24.54 2.08 -0.98
C GLU A 297 24.24 0.80 -0.22
N ILE A 298 22.97 0.38 -0.24
CA ILE A 298 22.56 -0.94 0.26
C ILE A 298 22.97 -1.99 -0.77
N ILE A 299 23.60 -3.06 -0.28
CA ILE A 299 24.00 -4.21 -1.10
C ILE A 299 22.74 -4.84 -1.71
N SER A 300 22.73 -5.08 -3.02
CA SER A 300 21.52 -5.52 -3.74
C SER A 300 20.92 -6.83 -3.19
N SER A 301 21.75 -7.78 -2.76
CA SER A 301 21.32 -9.04 -2.15
C SER A 301 20.72 -8.87 -0.74
N LYS A 302 20.93 -7.71 -0.11
CA LYS A 302 20.44 -7.37 1.23
C LYS A 302 19.20 -6.47 1.22
N LEU A 303 18.74 -6.01 0.05
CA LEU A 303 17.61 -5.08 -0.04
C LEU A 303 16.31 -5.64 0.56
N GLN A 304 15.95 -6.89 0.25
CA GLN A 304 14.74 -7.51 0.81
C GLN A 304 14.86 -7.70 2.33
N GLU A 305 16.01 -8.20 2.78
CA GLU A 305 16.32 -8.38 4.20
C GLU A 305 16.24 -7.05 4.97
N ALA A 306 16.78 -5.96 4.42
CA ALA A 306 16.69 -4.63 4.99
C ALA A 306 15.25 -4.12 5.12
N VAL A 307 14.38 -4.41 4.13
CA VAL A 307 12.94 -4.07 4.21
C VAL A 307 12.27 -4.81 5.37
N HIS A 308 12.52 -6.11 5.53
CA HIS A 308 11.96 -6.90 6.65
C HIS A 308 12.51 -6.46 8.00
N VAL A 309 13.79 -6.12 8.09
CA VAL A 309 14.40 -5.58 9.31
C VAL A 309 13.76 -4.25 9.71
N LEU A 310 13.55 -3.32 8.77
CA LEU A 310 12.86 -2.06 9.08
C LEU A 310 11.41 -2.27 9.51
N HIS A 311 10.73 -3.27 8.94
CA HIS A 311 9.38 -3.60 9.36
C HIS A 311 9.36 -4.11 10.80
N TYR A 312 10.21 -5.09 11.11
CA TYR A 312 10.36 -5.61 12.47
C TYR A 312 10.77 -4.53 13.47
N LEU A 313 11.65 -3.61 13.06
CA LEU A 313 12.03 -2.45 13.86
C LEU A 313 10.79 -1.63 14.27
N ALA A 314 9.88 -1.38 13.33
CA ALA A 314 8.66 -0.61 13.58
C ALA A 314 7.59 -1.37 14.38
N THR A 315 7.38 -2.66 14.08
CA THR A 315 6.17 -3.39 14.52
C THR A 315 6.46 -4.55 15.46
N LYS A 316 7.69 -5.06 15.49
CA LYS A 316 8.07 -6.35 16.11
C LYS A 316 7.40 -7.56 15.45
N GLU A 317 6.78 -7.37 14.28
CA GLU A 317 6.12 -8.42 13.51
C GLU A 317 7.05 -8.91 12.38
N GLU A 318 6.95 -10.20 12.07
CA GLU A 318 7.57 -10.82 10.91
C GLU A 318 6.48 -11.26 9.92
N ASN A 319 6.85 -11.53 8.67
CA ASN A 319 5.96 -12.08 7.65
C ASN A 319 4.74 -11.21 7.28
N ALA A 320 4.90 -9.88 7.36
CA ALA A 320 3.90 -8.94 6.89
C ALA A 320 3.68 -9.05 5.38
N PHE A 321 2.43 -8.88 4.96
CA PHE A 321 2.10 -8.77 3.54
C PHE A 321 2.73 -7.53 2.91
N GLU A 322 3.04 -7.61 1.62
CA GLU A 322 3.73 -6.57 0.86
C GLU A 322 3.07 -5.19 0.94
N HIS A 323 1.73 -5.13 1.04
CA HIS A 323 0.99 -3.86 1.10
C HIS A 323 1.32 -3.05 2.35
N LYS A 324 1.76 -3.71 3.43
CA LYS A 324 2.20 -3.06 4.67
C LYS A 324 3.63 -2.54 4.62
N LEU A 325 4.43 -2.92 3.60
CA LEU A 325 5.88 -2.68 3.53
C LEU A 325 6.28 -1.45 2.69
N THR A 326 5.31 -0.59 2.36
CA THR A 326 5.51 0.51 1.40
C THR A 326 6.56 1.52 1.89
N MET A 327 6.54 1.89 3.18
CA MET A 327 7.49 2.85 3.73
C MET A 327 8.90 2.26 3.83
N GLU A 328 9.01 1.00 4.21
CA GLU A 328 10.25 0.26 4.34
C GLU A 328 10.93 0.12 2.97
N LYS A 329 10.17 -0.27 1.93
CA LYS A 329 10.64 -0.28 0.54
C LYS A 329 11.14 1.11 0.11
N TYR A 330 10.36 2.14 0.41
CA TYR A 330 10.74 3.52 0.09
C TYR A 330 12.06 3.92 0.75
N ILE A 331 12.23 3.66 2.05
CA ILE A 331 13.47 3.96 2.79
C ILE A 331 14.65 3.21 2.16
N CYS A 332 14.52 1.90 1.92
CA CYS A 332 15.57 1.08 1.31
C CYS A 332 15.86 1.42 -0.16
N GLY A 333 14.98 2.20 -0.82
CA GLY A 333 15.13 2.51 -2.24
C GLY A 333 14.75 1.37 -3.16
N LEU A 334 14.00 0.37 -2.67
CA LEU A 334 13.41 -0.66 -3.50
C LEU A 334 12.21 -0.08 -4.28
N PRO A 335 12.06 -0.35 -5.59
CA PRO A 335 10.88 0.11 -6.33
C PRO A 335 9.60 -0.38 -5.65
N LEU A 336 8.61 0.49 -5.52
CA LEU A 336 7.40 0.18 -4.72
C LEU A 336 6.64 -1.03 -5.27
N LYS A 337 6.54 -1.12 -6.61
CA LYS A 337 5.94 -2.24 -7.33
C LYS A 337 6.84 -3.48 -7.45
N PHE A 338 8.03 -3.50 -6.85
CA PHE A 338 8.88 -4.68 -6.84
C PHE A 338 8.29 -5.75 -5.88
N PRO A 339 8.01 -6.98 -6.36
CA PRO A 339 7.51 -8.05 -5.50
C PRO A 339 8.52 -8.45 -4.43
N ILE A 340 8.06 -8.60 -3.19
CA ILE A 340 8.91 -9.03 -2.06
C ILE A 340 8.40 -10.34 -1.49
N GLU A 341 9.31 -11.19 -1.02
CA GLU A 341 8.95 -12.41 -0.29
C GLU A 341 8.24 -12.06 1.01
N ARG A 342 7.10 -12.68 1.30
CA ARG A 342 6.43 -12.46 2.58
C ARG A 342 7.19 -13.15 3.71
N HIS A 343 7.54 -14.42 3.50
CA HIS A 343 8.12 -15.26 4.54
C HIS A 343 9.63 -15.11 4.61
N PHE A 344 10.08 -14.14 5.41
CA PHE A 344 11.49 -13.88 5.64
C PHE A 344 11.80 -14.03 7.13
N LYS A 345 12.72 -14.95 7.46
CA LYS A 345 13.09 -15.22 8.85
C LYS A 345 14.26 -14.34 9.27
N LEU A 346 14.02 -13.43 10.21
CA LEU A 346 15.11 -12.64 10.79
C LEU A 346 15.91 -13.49 11.79
N THR A 347 17.21 -13.24 11.82
CA THR A 347 18.11 -13.80 12.84
C THR A 347 17.89 -13.10 14.18
N GLU A 348 18.17 -13.78 15.29
CA GLU A 348 18.06 -13.17 16.61
C GLU A 348 19.01 -11.96 16.77
N ILE A 349 20.20 -12.01 16.14
CA ILE A 349 21.12 -10.87 16.08
C ILE A 349 20.44 -9.66 15.45
N GLN A 350 19.76 -9.81 14.31
CA GLN A 350 19.05 -8.70 13.68
C GLN A 350 17.95 -8.12 14.56
N LYS A 351 17.22 -8.97 15.27
CA LYS A 351 16.15 -8.55 16.18
C LYS A 351 16.73 -7.78 17.38
N GLU A 352 17.83 -8.25 17.95
CA GLU A 352 18.56 -7.57 19.02
C GLU A 352 19.07 -6.19 18.57
N GLU A 353 19.62 -6.10 17.35
CA GLU A 353 20.08 -4.82 16.78
C GLU A 353 18.93 -3.83 16.56
N CYS A 354 17.73 -4.31 16.20
CA CYS A 354 16.54 -3.46 16.14
C CYS A 354 16.20 -2.84 17.50
N GLU A 355 16.23 -3.63 18.58
CA GLU A 355 15.98 -3.13 19.93
C GLU A 355 17.08 -2.14 20.36
N GLU A 356 18.34 -2.42 20.03
CA GLU A 356 19.48 -1.56 20.36
C GLU A 356 19.40 -0.19 19.68
N LEU A 357 19.01 -0.15 18.40
CA LEU A 357 18.75 1.12 17.70
C LEU A 357 17.71 1.95 18.44
N LEU A 358 16.58 1.35 18.81
CA LEU A 358 15.50 2.09 19.45
C LEU A 358 15.87 2.57 20.85
N ARG A 359 16.66 1.79 21.61
CA ARG A 359 17.25 2.26 22.87
C ARG A 359 18.19 3.45 22.65
N SER A 360 18.98 3.42 21.58
CA SER A 360 19.85 4.54 21.22
C SER A 360 19.04 5.81 20.94
N VAL A 361 17.93 5.69 20.22
CA VAL A 361 17.01 6.82 19.97
C VAL A 361 16.44 7.38 21.26
N LEU A 362 15.97 6.53 22.18
CA LEU A 362 15.48 6.94 23.50
C LEU A 362 16.57 7.68 24.30
N GLY A 363 17.81 7.16 24.28
CA GLY A 363 18.95 7.77 24.96
C GLY A 363 19.37 9.14 24.39
N HIS A 364 19.03 9.44 23.14
CA HIS A 364 19.24 10.77 22.56
C HIS A 364 18.00 11.67 22.65
N TRP A 365 16.82 11.16 23.03
CA TRP A 365 15.58 11.92 23.11
C TRP A 365 15.12 12.10 24.56
N ASP A 366 15.92 12.84 25.35
CA ASP A 366 15.70 13.07 26.78
C ASP A 366 14.29 13.56 27.14
N ALA A 367 13.67 14.35 26.25
CA ALA A 367 12.36 14.94 26.47
C ALA A 367 11.22 13.92 26.54
N LEU A 368 11.38 12.73 25.91
CA LEU A 368 10.38 11.68 25.94
C LEU A 368 10.25 11.03 27.33
N LYS A 369 11.31 11.11 28.16
CA LYS A 369 11.35 10.60 29.55
C LYS A 369 10.80 9.18 29.70
N SER A 370 11.07 8.31 28.72
CA SER A 370 10.63 6.93 28.70
C SER A 370 11.81 6.02 28.39
N SER A 371 11.88 4.89 29.09
CA SER A 371 12.79 3.78 28.75
C SER A 371 12.09 2.70 27.92
N SER A 372 10.81 2.87 27.57
CA SER A 372 10.03 1.88 26.82
C SER A 372 10.17 2.09 25.32
N VAL A 373 10.83 1.14 24.67
CA VAL A 373 10.93 1.05 23.21
C VAL A 373 9.54 0.89 22.57
N ASP A 374 8.61 0.22 23.24
CA ASP A 374 7.26 0.00 22.69
C ASP A 374 6.45 1.31 22.62
N ILE A 375 6.69 2.26 23.53
CA ILE A 375 6.12 3.61 23.41
C ILE A 375 6.66 4.31 22.16
N LEU A 376 7.97 4.22 21.90
CA LEU A 376 8.57 4.79 20.69
C LEU A 376 7.96 4.17 19.42
N ARG A 377 7.78 2.84 19.40
CA ARG A 377 7.14 2.13 18.29
C ARG A 377 5.71 2.60 18.05
N ASN A 378 4.86 2.47 19.06
CA ASN A 378 3.40 2.62 18.90
C ASN A 378 3.00 4.10 18.70
N GLU A 379 3.65 5.03 19.40
CA GLU A 379 3.23 6.43 19.39
C GLU A 379 3.93 7.26 18.31
N PHE A 380 5.17 6.90 17.91
CA PHE A 380 5.98 7.74 17.03
C PHE A 380 6.40 7.07 15.73
N ILE A 381 6.63 5.75 15.70
CA ILE A 381 7.06 5.04 14.49
C ILE A 381 5.85 4.55 13.68
N GLN A 382 4.91 3.86 14.33
CA GLN A 382 3.68 3.30 13.74
C GLN A 382 2.65 4.42 13.51
N ARG A 383 2.97 5.27 12.54
CA ARG A 383 2.15 6.39 12.10
C ARG A 383 1.72 6.17 10.67
N GLU A 384 0.45 6.41 10.42
CA GLU A 384 -0.05 6.54 9.06
C GLU A 384 0.53 7.81 8.44
N GLY A 385 0.85 7.72 7.15
CA GLY A 385 1.32 8.86 6.40
C GLY A 385 0.91 8.79 4.93
N LYS A 386 1.17 9.88 4.23
CA LYS A 386 0.93 10.02 2.80
C LYS A 386 2.19 10.52 2.12
N LEU A 387 2.77 9.67 1.26
CA LEU A 387 4.02 9.90 0.57
C LEU A 387 3.77 10.38 -0.87
N TYR A 388 4.30 11.54 -1.21
CA TYR A 388 4.31 12.11 -2.55
C TYR A 388 5.73 12.02 -3.11
N ILE A 389 5.88 11.33 -4.23
CA ILE A 389 7.16 11.13 -4.91
C ILE A 389 7.09 11.92 -6.22
N THR A 390 7.88 12.98 -6.34
CA THR A 390 8.01 13.74 -7.59
C THR A 390 9.42 13.67 -8.14
N ASN A 391 9.58 14.04 -9.41
CA ASN A 391 10.90 14.17 -10.02
C ASN A 391 11.83 15.16 -9.30
N GLU A 392 11.29 16.19 -8.65
CA GLU A 392 12.08 17.24 -7.99
C GLU A 392 12.26 16.99 -6.48
N LYS A 393 11.18 16.64 -5.78
CA LYS A 393 11.15 16.52 -4.31
C LYS A 393 10.26 15.39 -3.84
N HIS A 394 10.61 14.79 -2.71
CA HIS A 394 9.73 13.85 -2.02
C HIS A 394 9.12 14.54 -0.80
N LYS A 395 7.84 14.32 -0.56
CA LYS A 395 7.13 14.88 0.58
C LYS A 395 6.38 13.78 1.33
N LEU A 396 6.54 13.72 2.64
CA LEU A 396 5.82 12.80 3.52
C LEU A 396 4.97 13.62 4.48
N PHE A 397 3.66 13.44 4.41
CA PHE A 397 2.77 13.92 5.45
C PHE A 397 2.57 12.79 6.45
N VAL A 398 2.80 13.05 7.72
CA VAL A 398 2.52 12.08 8.79
C VAL A 398 1.25 12.54 9.49
N GLN A 399 0.35 11.61 9.83
CA GLN A 399 -0.87 11.96 10.56
C GLN A 399 -0.51 12.56 11.92
N ARG A 400 -1.09 13.70 12.33
CA ARG A 400 -0.94 14.29 13.66
C ARG A 400 -1.62 13.49 14.78
N LYS A 401 -1.01 13.44 15.96
CA LYS A 401 -1.59 12.93 17.22
C LYS A 401 -1.25 13.86 18.40
N PRO A 402 -1.98 13.78 19.53
CA PRO A 402 -1.77 14.66 20.69
C PRO A 402 -0.35 14.64 21.27
N TYR A 403 0.36 13.50 21.18
CA TYR A 403 1.72 13.34 21.71
C TYR A 403 2.81 14.01 20.86
N ASP A 404 2.46 14.57 19.70
CA ASP A 404 3.41 15.18 18.76
C ASP A 404 4.07 16.46 19.32
N LEU A 405 3.54 17.04 20.41
CA LEU A 405 4.22 18.10 21.17
C LEU A 405 5.63 17.72 21.65
N LEU A 406 5.92 16.42 21.74
CA LEU A 406 7.25 15.91 22.09
C LEU A 406 8.21 15.91 20.90
N LEU A 407 7.70 15.89 19.66
CA LEU A 407 8.51 15.94 18.45
C LEU A 407 9.27 17.27 18.33
N ASP A 408 8.68 18.37 18.82
CA ASP A 408 9.33 19.69 18.90
C ASP A 408 10.60 19.70 19.77
N LYS A 409 10.79 18.66 20.60
CA LYS A 409 11.92 18.51 21.51
C LYS A 409 12.93 17.44 21.08
N ILE A 410 12.82 16.94 19.85
CA ILE A 410 13.82 16.04 19.27
C ILE A 410 15.09 16.85 18.93
N PRO A 411 16.30 16.37 19.26
CA PRO A 411 17.54 17.14 19.04
C PRO A 411 18.10 17.09 17.60
N TRP A 412 17.41 16.43 16.66
CA TRP A 412 17.76 16.38 15.24
C TRP A 412 16.61 16.87 14.34
N ASN A 413 16.93 17.17 13.08
CA ASN A 413 15.95 17.71 12.13
C ASN A 413 14.97 16.62 11.67
N ILE A 414 13.68 16.81 11.90
CA ILE A 414 12.62 15.87 11.50
C ILE A 414 11.75 16.35 10.34
N SER A 415 11.97 17.58 9.85
CA SER A 415 11.19 18.19 8.76
C SER A 415 11.91 18.15 7.41
N ILE A 416 13.25 18.09 7.42
CA ILE A 416 14.09 18.00 6.23
C ILE A 416 15.02 16.82 6.43
N VAL A 417 14.63 15.66 5.89
CA VAL A 417 15.30 14.39 6.15
C VAL A 417 16.14 13.96 4.96
N LYS A 418 17.41 13.62 5.22
CA LYS A 418 18.32 13.04 4.25
C LYS A 418 18.60 11.58 4.62
N ILE A 419 18.01 10.65 3.86
CA ILE A 419 18.30 9.22 4.01
C ILE A 419 19.69 8.93 3.37
N PRO A 420 20.61 8.21 4.05
CA PRO A 420 22.02 8.11 3.66
C PRO A 420 22.26 7.69 2.20
N TRP A 421 21.53 6.67 1.74
CA TRP A 421 21.67 6.07 0.40
C TRP A 421 20.66 6.61 -0.62
N LYS A 422 19.83 7.61 -0.27
CA LYS A 422 18.90 8.24 -1.23
C LYS A 422 19.45 9.56 -1.73
N LYS A 423 19.35 9.79 -3.04
CA LYS A 423 19.80 11.03 -3.69
C LYS A 423 18.97 12.26 -3.28
N LYS A 424 17.65 12.11 -3.18
CA LYS A 424 16.71 13.19 -2.88
C LYS A 424 16.47 13.37 -1.38
N ILE A 425 16.21 14.61 -0.98
CA ILE A 425 15.77 14.98 0.37
C ILE A 425 14.27 14.70 0.49
N VAL A 426 13.82 14.35 1.69
CA VAL A 426 12.41 14.14 2.03
C VAL A 426 11.96 15.28 2.92
N PHE A 427 10.97 16.04 2.46
CA PHE A 427 10.29 17.03 3.29
C PHE A 427 9.21 16.33 4.09
N VAL A 428 9.23 16.47 5.41
CA VAL A 428 8.27 15.81 6.30
C VAL A 428 7.43 16.88 6.98
N GLU A 429 6.11 16.73 6.88
CA GLU A 429 5.15 17.56 7.58
C GLU A 429 4.39 16.67 8.57
N TRP A 430 4.45 17.06 9.84
CA TRP A 430 3.83 16.36 10.96
C TRP A 430 2.47 16.93 11.29
#